data_AF-A0A960JQV4-F1
#
_entry.id   AF-A0A960JQV4-F1
#
_cell.length_a   1.000
_cell.length_b   1.000
_cell.length_c   1.000
_cell.angle_alpha   90.00
_cell.angle_beta   90.00
_cell.angle_gamma   90.00
#
_symmetry.space_group_name_H-M   'P 1'
#
loop_
_entity.id
_entity.type
_entity.pdbx_description
1 polymer ?
#
loop_
_entity_poly.entity_id
_entity_poly.type
_entity_poly.pdbx_seq_one_letter_code
_entity_poly.pdbx_strand_id
1 'polypeptide(L)'
;MAFKSDLLPGWLAERALPGETLLSWTTAGRPNGGDGDQVRETTMEEVCTRRGLEPERQCGPGTTMFLVLTNHRLLLGSRSAVRNRPGQLLAEGPRDDVMVHYRDVGDLRHLLIEFGDGAWCRVQSGLRVLGRDVAEKNNLNHFTAALGTLAVEA
;
A
#
# COMPACT_ATOMS: atom_id res chain seq x y z
N MET A 1 15.70 -8.40 -4.69
CA MET A 1 16.41 -7.13 -4.38
C MET A 1 15.57 -6.36 -3.38
N ALA A 2 16.16 -5.82 -2.31
CA ALA A 2 15.43 -5.02 -1.32
C ALA A 2 14.97 -3.67 -1.92
N PHE A 3 13.93 -3.07 -1.35
CA PHE A 3 13.46 -1.75 -1.80
C PHE A 3 14.41 -0.67 -1.28
N LYS A 4 14.74 0.29 -2.14
CA LYS A 4 15.68 1.38 -1.84
C LYS A 4 14.98 2.50 -1.07
N SER A 5 14.62 2.22 0.18
CA SER A 5 13.93 3.16 1.06
C SER A 5 14.79 4.37 1.45
N ASP A 6 16.12 4.24 1.37
CA ASP A 6 17.09 5.32 1.49
C ASP A 6 16.88 6.44 0.48
N LEU A 7 16.20 6.17 -0.64
CA LEU A 7 15.86 7.15 -1.67
C LEU A 7 14.53 7.87 -1.41
N LEU A 8 13.73 7.46 -0.41
CA LEU A 8 12.43 8.08 -0.11
C LEU A 8 12.53 9.56 0.29
N PRO A 9 13.50 10.01 1.11
CA PRO A 9 13.61 11.43 1.44
C PRO A 9 13.83 12.31 0.22
N GLY A 10 14.71 11.89 -0.71
CA GLY A 10 14.93 12.60 -1.98
C GLY A 10 13.68 12.59 -2.86
N TRP A 11 13.02 11.43 -2.97
CA TRP A 11 11.77 11.30 -3.70
C TRP A 11 10.65 12.19 -3.14
N LEU A 12 10.51 12.31 -1.82
CA LEU A 12 9.55 13.22 -1.19
C LEU A 12 9.89 14.69 -1.46
N ALA A 13 11.18 15.06 -1.38
CA ALA A 13 11.64 16.41 -1.65
C ALA A 13 11.37 16.83 -3.11
N GLU A 14 11.58 15.93 -4.09
CA GLU A 14 11.29 16.15 -5.50
C GLU A 14 9.80 16.42 -5.77
N ARG A 15 8.90 15.95 -4.91
CA ARG A 15 7.46 16.18 -5.02
C ARG A 15 7.02 17.53 -4.45
N ALA A 16 7.96 18.33 -3.96
CA ALA A 16 7.73 19.66 -3.40
C ALA A 16 6.61 19.67 -2.36
N LEU A 17 6.53 18.63 -1.52
CA LEU A 17 5.58 18.54 -0.40
C LEU A 17 6.21 19.19 0.84
N PRO A 18 6.07 20.52 1.05
CA PRO A 18 6.87 21.25 2.02
C PRO A 18 6.33 20.95 3.42
N GLY A 19 7.21 20.64 4.36
CA GLY A 19 6.82 20.32 5.74
C GLY A 19 6.37 18.87 5.96
N GLU A 20 6.41 18.02 4.94
CA GLU A 20 6.19 16.58 5.12
C GLU A 20 7.43 15.91 5.73
N THR A 21 7.21 15.12 6.78
CA THR A 21 8.20 14.25 7.41
C THR A 21 7.76 12.81 7.24
N LEU A 22 8.66 11.96 6.72
CA LEU A 22 8.42 10.52 6.60
C LEU A 22 8.20 9.91 7.99
N LEU A 23 7.04 9.29 8.21
CA LEU A 23 6.75 8.52 9.42
C LEU A 23 7.01 7.03 9.22
N SER A 24 6.52 6.49 8.10
CA SER A 24 6.68 5.06 7.79
C SER A 24 6.46 4.79 6.30
N TRP A 25 6.86 3.62 5.84
CA TRP A 25 6.65 3.16 4.47
C TRP A 25 6.39 1.65 4.44
N THR A 26 5.79 1.14 3.37
CA THR A 26 5.82 -0.31 3.12
C THR A 26 5.81 -0.59 1.63
N THR A 27 6.55 -1.61 1.19
CA THR A 27 6.39 -2.08 -0.19
C THR A 27 5.12 -2.88 -0.30
N ALA A 28 4.40 -2.68 -1.39
CA ALA A 28 3.23 -3.48 -1.69
C ALA A 28 3.31 -4.05 -3.12
N GLY A 29 2.56 -5.11 -3.34
CA GLY A 29 2.41 -5.76 -4.63
C GLY A 29 0.95 -5.80 -5.02
N ARG A 30 0.71 -6.11 -6.30
CA ARG A 30 -0.60 -6.50 -6.77
C ARG A 30 -1.09 -7.73 -5.97
N PRO A 31 -2.38 -7.82 -5.63
CA PRO A 31 -3.01 -9.09 -5.28
C PRO A 31 -2.73 -10.14 -6.36
N ASN A 32 -2.03 -11.23 -6.00
CA ASN A 32 -1.77 -12.31 -6.95
C ASN A 32 -3.07 -13.13 -7.08
N GLY A 33 -3.69 -13.11 -8.26
CA GLY A 33 -4.59 -14.18 -8.66
C GLY A 33 -3.72 -15.35 -9.10
N GLY A 34 -3.44 -16.29 -8.20
CA GLY A 34 -2.79 -17.54 -8.57
C GLY A 34 -3.80 -18.43 -9.31
N ASP A 35 -3.38 -19.07 -10.40
CA ASP A 35 -4.12 -20.15 -11.03
C ASP A 35 -4.30 -21.30 -10.03
N GLY A 36 -5.46 -21.31 -9.40
CA GLY A 36 -5.83 -22.26 -8.37
C GLY A 36 -7.18 -21.85 -7.82
N ASP A 37 -8.17 -22.68 -8.08
CA ASP A 37 -9.60 -22.52 -7.79
C ASP A 37 -9.96 -22.31 -6.29
N GLN A 38 -8.99 -22.02 -5.43
CA GLN A 38 -9.11 -21.94 -3.97
C GLN A 38 -8.74 -20.57 -3.36
N VAL A 39 -8.46 -19.55 -4.17
CA VAL A 39 -8.42 -18.14 -3.73
C VAL A 39 -9.21 -17.26 -4.70
N ARG A 40 -10.37 -17.78 -5.17
CA ARG A 40 -11.33 -17.00 -5.95
C ARG A 40 -11.74 -15.79 -5.11
N GLU A 41 -11.56 -14.60 -5.66
CA GLU A 41 -12.32 -13.40 -5.28
C GLU A 41 -12.12 -12.94 -3.83
N THR A 42 -10.88 -12.53 -3.57
CA THR A 42 -10.47 -11.48 -2.63
C THR A 42 -11.51 -10.97 -1.64
N THR A 43 -11.25 -11.19 -0.34
CA THR A 43 -11.95 -10.51 0.77
C THR A 43 -12.04 -9.00 0.58
N MET A 44 -11.03 -8.38 -0.03
CA MET A 44 -11.04 -6.95 -0.32
C MET A 44 -11.90 -6.58 -1.55
N GLU A 45 -12.19 -7.50 -2.47
CA GLU A 45 -13.14 -7.28 -3.57
C GLU A 45 -14.58 -7.24 -3.08
N GLU A 46 -14.94 -8.10 -2.12
CA GLU A 46 -16.22 -8.00 -1.41
C GLU A 46 -16.33 -6.66 -0.67
N VAL A 47 -15.25 -6.21 -0.02
CA VAL A 47 -15.20 -4.90 0.64
C VAL A 47 -15.35 -3.77 -0.40
N CYS A 48 -14.64 -3.83 -1.54
CA CYS A 48 -14.79 -2.87 -2.63
C CYS A 48 -16.23 -2.81 -3.16
N THR A 49 -16.83 -3.98 -3.43
CA THR A 49 -18.19 -4.11 -3.95
C THR A 49 -19.22 -3.56 -2.97
N ARG A 50 -19.12 -3.94 -1.70
CA ARG A 50 -20.01 -3.47 -0.62
C ARG A 50 -19.90 -1.96 -0.39
N ARG A 51 -18.71 -1.40 -0.59
CA ARG A 51 -18.48 0.06 -0.51
C ARG A 51 -18.86 0.81 -1.79
N GLY A 52 -19.21 0.10 -2.87
CA GLY A 52 -19.55 0.73 -4.15
C GLY A 52 -18.38 1.46 -4.80
N LEU A 53 -17.15 0.94 -4.65
CA LEU A 53 -15.96 1.56 -5.23
C LEU A 53 -15.95 1.43 -6.76
N GLU A 54 -15.88 2.56 -7.44
CA GLU A 54 -15.85 2.67 -8.90
C GLU A 54 -14.52 2.15 -9.48
N PRO A 55 -14.52 1.10 -10.32
CA PRO A 55 -13.30 0.51 -10.90
C PRO A 55 -12.38 1.52 -11.63
N GLU A 56 -12.96 2.50 -12.31
CA GLU A 56 -12.28 3.58 -13.02
C GLU A 56 -11.48 4.50 -12.10
N ARG A 57 -11.78 4.51 -10.80
CA ARG A 57 -11.07 5.29 -9.77
C ARG A 57 -9.94 4.52 -9.11
N GLN A 58 -9.69 3.29 -9.54
CA GLN A 58 -8.61 2.47 -9.01
C GLN A 58 -7.24 3.00 -9.46
N CYS A 59 -6.37 3.33 -8.49
CA CYS A 59 -5.01 3.78 -8.72
C CYS A 59 -4.02 2.62 -8.75
N GLY A 60 -3.01 2.73 -9.62
CA GLY A 60 -1.91 1.78 -9.73
C GLY A 60 -2.25 0.35 -10.17
N PRO A 61 -3.30 0.07 -10.96
CA PRO A 61 -3.59 -1.29 -11.41
C PRO A 61 -2.39 -1.86 -12.18
N GLY A 62 -2.05 -3.13 -11.92
CA GLY A 62 -0.95 -3.82 -12.60
C GLY A 62 0.47 -3.32 -12.28
N THR A 63 0.62 -2.38 -11.34
CA THR A 63 1.90 -1.75 -11.02
C THR A 63 2.50 -2.31 -9.74
N THR A 64 3.83 -2.47 -9.68
CA THR A 64 4.53 -2.70 -8.40
C THR A 64 4.55 -1.39 -7.61
N MET A 65 4.08 -1.41 -6.36
CA MET A 65 3.81 -0.18 -5.60
C MET A 65 4.53 -0.14 -4.25
N PHE A 66 4.50 1.02 -3.61
CA PHE A 66 4.85 1.23 -2.22
C PHE A 66 3.93 2.30 -1.62
N LEU A 67 3.77 2.26 -0.31
CA LEU A 67 3.05 3.25 0.46
C LEU A 67 4.03 4.07 1.29
N VAL A 68 3.73 5.35 1.45
CA VAL A 68 4.45 6.26 2.34
C VAL A 68 3.44 6.97 3.20
N LEU A 69 3.63 6.89 4.51
CA LEU A 69 2.91 7.67 5.48
C LEU A 69 3.80 8.81 5.95
N THR A 70 3.29 10.04 5.85
CA THR A 70 3.92 11.23 6.41
C THR A 70 3.09 11.79 7.56
N ASN A 71 3.54 12.89 8.16
CA ASN A 71 2.77 13.62 9.16
C ASN A 71 1.39 14.09 8.66
N HIS A 72 1.25 14.47 7.38
CA HIS A 72 -0.02 15.01 6.86
C HIS A 72 -0.66 14.21 5.74
N ARG A 73 0.01 13.20 5.15
CA ARG A 73 -0.48 12.50 3.96
C ARG A 73 -0.23 11.00 3.98
N LEU A 74 -1.06 10.27 3.24
CA LEU A 74 -0.72 8.95 2.72
C LEU A 74 -0.46 9.06 1.22
N LEU A 75 0.65 8.47 0.77
CA LEU A 75 1.05 8.46 -0.64
C LEU A 75 1.17 7.04 -1.16
N LEU A 76 0.74 6.83 -2.39
CA LEU A 76 0.95 5.62 -3.17
C LEU A 76 1.93 5.92 -4.30
N GLY A 77 3.08 5.25 -4.30
CA GLY A 77 4.08 5.37 -5.35
C GLY A 77 4.25 4.08 -6.14
N SER A 78 4.62 4.19 -7.42
CA SER A 78 5.11 3.06 -8.21
C SER A 78 6.58 2.80 -7.91
N ARG A 79 7.01 1.54 -7.90
CA ARG A 79 8.42 1.16 -7.79
C ARG A 79 8.89 0.47 -9.06
N SER A 80 10.15 0.66 -9.42
CA SER A 80 10.76 -0.07 -10.53
C SER A 80 10.82 -1.56 -10.23
N ALA A 81 10.22 -2.41 -11.07
CA ALA A 81 10.29 -3.88 -10.91
C ALA A 81 11.74 -4.40 -10.94
N VAL A 82 12.61 -3.76 -11.71
CA VAL A 82 14.02 -4.18 -11.90
C VAL A 82 14.92 -3.61 -10.79
N ARG A 83 14.82 -2.30 -10.50
CA ARG A 83 15.74 -1.60 -9.59
C ARG A 83 15.21 -1.45 -8.17
N ASN A 84 13.95 -1.81 -7.94
CA ASN A 84 13.21 -1.68 -6.68
C ASN A 84 13.41 -0.33 -5.98
N ARG A 85 13.32 0.76 -6.76
CA ARG A 85 13.45 2.16 -6.30
C ARG A 85 12.14 2.92 -6.48
N PRO A 86 11.91 4.01 -5.70
CA PRO A 86 10.79 4.91 -5.91
C PRO A 86 10.69 5.40 -7.36
N GLY A 87 9.46 5.55 -7.84
CA GLY A 87 9.11 5.92 -9.21
C GLY A 87 8.09 7.07 -9.23
N GLN A 88 6.94 6.84 -9.86
CA GLN A 88 5.90 7.85 -10.00
C GLN A 88 5.00 7.90 -8.77
N LEU A 89 4.51 9.08 -8.39
CA LEU A 89 3.37 9.21 -7.50
C LEU A 89 2.11 8.79 -8.26
N LEU A 90 1.32 7.89 -7.68
CA LEU A 90 0.10 7.33 -8.29
C LEU A 90 -1.17 7.89 -7.65
N ALA A 91 -1.13 8.10 -6.34
CA ALA A 91 -2.21 8.70 -5.57
C ALA A 91 -1.65 9.31 -4.28
N GLU A 92 -2.35 10.30 -3.74
CA GLU A 92 -2.10 10.84 -2.41
C GLU A 92 -3.42 11.33 -1.81
N GLY A 93 -3.46 11.39 -0.48
CA GLY A 93 -4.62 11.91 0.25
C GLY A 93 -4.18 12.51 1.59
N PRO A 94 -4.87 13.54 2.09
CA PRO A 94 -4.70 14.01 3.45
C PRO A 94 -4.86 12.86 4.43
N ARG A 95 -3.98 12.78 5.42
CA ARG A 95 -3.96 11.67 6.39
C ARG A 95 -5.30 11.50 7.10
N ASP A 96 -5.98 12.61 7.41
CA ASP A 96 -7.25 12.60 8.12
C ASP A 96 -8.44 12.15 7.24
N ASP A 97 -8.29 12.19 5.92
CA ASP A 97 -9.32 11.80 4.95
C ASP A 97 -9.09 10.39 4.38
N VAL A 98 -8.00 9.73 4.78
CA VAL A 98 -7.62 8.41 4.30
C VAL A 98 -8.20 7.33 5.20
N MET A 99 -8.76 6.29 4.58
CA MET A 99 -9.18 5.06 5.25
C MET A 99 -8.35 3.88 4.75
N VAL A 100 -7.82 3.08 5.67
CA VAL A 100 -7.09 1.84 5.34
C VAL A 100 -7.80 0.65 5.96
N HIS A 101 -8.30 -0.24 5.11
CA HIS A 101 -8.82 -1.54 5.51
C HIS A 101 -7.74 -2.59 5.33
N TYR A 102 -7.54 -3.46 6.32
CA TYR A 102 -6.58 -4.55 6.20
C TYR A 102 -7.13 -5.89 6.67
N ARG A 103 -6.61 -6.97 6.12
CA ARG A 103 -6.86 -8.35 6.59
C ARG A 103 -5.66 -9.22 6.26
N ASP A 104 -5.26 -10.04 7.23
CA ASP A 104 -4.19 -11.02 7.04
C ASP A 104 -4.77 -12.34 6.53
N VAL A 105 -4.24 -12.84 5.42
CA VAL A 105 -4.67 -14.09 4.79
C VAL A 105 -3.43 -14.88 4.39
N GLY A 106 -3.20 -16.00 5.08
CA GLY A 106 -2.01 -16.83 4.90
C GLY A 106 -0.72 -16.03 5.15
N ASP A 107 0.11 -15.93 4.13
CA ASP A 107 1.42 -15.28 4.19
C ASP A 107 1.40 -13.80 3.76
N LEU A 108 0.21 -13.19 3.62
CA LEU A 108 0.02 -11.86 3.05
C LEU A 108 -0.94 -11.00 3.90
N ARG A 109 -0.63 -9.71 4.02
CA ARG A 109 -1.57 -8.67 4.46
C ARG A 109 -2.19 -8.01 3.24
N HIS A 110 -3.49 -8.15 3.10
CA HIS A 110 -4.28 -7.45 2.08
C HIS A 110 -4.66 -6.08 2.61
N LEU A 111 -4.51 -5.06 1.77
CA LEU A 111 -4.82 -3.67 2.08
C LEU A 111 -5.78 -3.11 1.02
N LEU A 112 -6.83 -2.43 1.46
CA LEU A 112 -7.67 -1.53 0.66
C LEU A 112 -7.52 -0.13 1.22
N ILE A 113 -7.26 0.84 0.35
CA ILE A 113 -6.95 2.22 0.72
C ILE A 113 -7.85 3.15 -0.07
N GLU A 114 -8.49 4.09 0.62
CA GLU A 114 -9.34 5.14 0.05
C GLU A 114 -8.71 6.50 0.38
N PHE A 115 -8.44 7.34 -0.62
CA PHE A 115 -7.64 8.58 -0.51
C PHE A 115 -8.47 9.85 -0.21
N GLY A 116 -9.73 9.70 0.22
CA GLY A 116 -10.62 10.82 0.59
C GLY A 116 -11.24 11.57 -0.59
N ASP A 117 -10.49 11.74 -1.70
CA ASP A 117 -11.03 12.25 -2.96
C ASP A 117 -11.90 11.20 -3.70
N GLY A 118 -11.86 9.94 -3.24
CA GLY A 118 -12.54 8.76 -3.78
C GLY A 118 -11.69 7.94 -4.76
N ALA A 119 -10.44 8.33 -4.99
CA ALA A 119 -9.44 7.43 -5.53
C ALA A 119 -9.17 6.31 -4.52
N TRP A 120 -8.93 5.10 -5.02
CA TRP A 120 -8.69 3.95 -4.15
C TRP A 120 -7.66 3.01 -4.74
N CYS A 121 -7.01 2.22 -3.90
CA CYS A 121 -6.15 1.13 -4.38
C CYS A 121 -6.24 -0.10 -3.50
N ARG A 122 -5.94 -1.25 -4.11
CA ARG A 122 -5.85 -2.53 -3.41
C ARG A 122 -4.49 -3.13 -3.62
N VAL A 123 -3.81 -3.45 -2.54
CA VAL A 123 -2.46 -3.98 -2.56
C VAL A 123 -2.31 -5.12 -1.56
N GLN A 124 -1.25 -5.91 -1.71
CA GLN A 124 -0.86 -6.91 -0.73
C GLN A 124 0.60 -6.73 -0.33
N SER A 125 0.92 -6.97 0.93
CA SER A 125 2.29 -6.93 1.42
C SER A 125 2.61 -8.24 2.13
N GLY A 126 3.83 -8.75 1.92
CA GLY A 126 4.25 -10.04 2.46
C GLY A 126 4.36 -10.02 3.98
N LEU A 127 3.73 -10.98 4.64
CA LEU A 127 4.02 -11.33 6.03
C LEU A 127 5.15 -12.37 6.07
N ARG A 128 5.07 -13.36 5.18
CA ARG A 128 6.06 -14.44 5.07
C ARG A 128 6.40 -14.74 3.61
N VAL A 129 7.65 -15.17 3.37
CA VAL A 129 8.10 -15.71 2.07
C VAL A 129 8.98 -16.92 2.35
N LEU A 130 8.59 -18.08 1.80
CA LEU A 130 9.29 -19.36 2.01
C LEU A 130 9.49 -19.66 3.51
N GLY A 131 8.44 -19.45 4.33
CA GLY A 131 8.45 -19.68 5.77
C GLY A 131 9.24 -18.66 6.60
N ARG A 132 9.83 -17.63 5.97
CA ARG A 132 10.57 -16.56 6.66
C ARG A 132 9.71 -15.33 6.82
N ASP A 133 9.71 -14.74 8.01
CA ASP A 133 9.12 -13.43 8.23
C ASP A 133 9.80 -12.38 7.35
N VAL A 134 8.99 -11.68 6.57
CA VAL A 134 9.43 -10.55 5.74
C VAL A 134 8.70 -9.25 6.09
N ALA A 135 7.76 -9.28 7.05
CA ALA A 135 6.97 -8.14 7.51
C ALA A 135 7.86 -7.04 8.11
N GLU A 136 8.98 -7.42 8.72
CA GLU A 136 9.98 -6.46 9.19
C GLU A 136 10.77 -5.84 8.02
N LYS A 137 11.13 -6.66 7.02
CA LYS A 137 11.97 -6.22 5.89
C LYS A 137 11.24 -5.26 4.94
N ASN A 138 9.92 -5.40 4.81
CA ASN A 138 9.07 -4.47 4.07
C ASN A 138 8.42 -3.42 4.97
N ASN A 139 8.83 -3.34 6.25
CA ASN A 139 8.36 -2.35 7.22
C ASN A 139 6.83 -2.35 7.43
N LEU A 140 6.15 -3.46 7.13
CA LEU A 140 4.70 -3.58 7.12
C LEU A 140 4.08 -3.43 8.52
N ASN A 141 4.71 -4.03 9.54
CA ASN A 141 4.21 -3.96 10.91
C ASN A 141 4.32 -2.54 11.46
N HIS A 142 5.48 -1.90 11.28
CA HIS A 142 5.69 -0.49 11.66
C HIS A 142 4.76 0.44 10.88
N PHE A 143 4.53 0.17 9.60
CA PHE A 143 3.59 0.95 8.78
C PHE A 143 2.15 0.84 9.30
N THR A 144 1.68 -0.38 9.58
CA THR A 144 0.33 -0.60 10.11
C THR A 144 0.17 0.02 11.50
N ALA A 145 1.19 -0.09 12.35
CA ALA A 145 1.21 0.56 13.66
C ALA A 145 1.19 2.09 13.54
N ALA A 146 1.94 2.67 12.60
CA ALA A 146 2.00 4.11 12.38
C ALA A 146 0.68 4.70 11.84
N LEU A 147 -0.12 3.89 11.12
CA LEU A 147 -1.47 4.30 10.70
C LEU A 147 -2.41 4.50 11.91
N GLY A 148 -2.23 3.74 12.99
CA GLY A 148 -3.04 3.86 14.20
C GLY A 148 -4.52 3.64 13.89
N THR A 149 -5.37 4.59 14.29
CA THR A 149 -6.84 4.53 14.09
C THR A 149 -7.27 4.64 12.63
N LEU A 150 -6.37 4.98 11.71
CA LEU A 150 -6.65 5.02 10.26
C LEU A 150 -6.70 3.62 9.63
N ALA A 151 -6.14 2.62 10.32
CA ALA A 151 -6.15 1.23 9.88
C ALA A 151 -7.23 0.46 10.64
N VAL A 152 -8.19 -0.10 9.90
CA VAL A 152 -9.27 -0.92 10.44
C VAL A 152 -9.16 -2.33 9.89
N GLU A 153 -9.15 -3.32 10.78
CA GLU A 153 -9.24 -4.72 10.39
C GLU A 153 -10.62 -4.99 9.79
N ALA A 154 -10.66 -5.46 8.55
CA ALA A 154 -11.87 -5.67 7.75
C ALA A 154 -12.43 -7.07 7.93
#